data_AF-A0A667ZKU1-F1
#
_entry.id   AF-A0A667ZKU1-F1
#
_cell.length_a   1.000
_cell.length_b   1.000
_cell.length_c   1.000
_cell.angle_alpha   90.00
_cell.angle_beta   90.00
_cell.angle_gamma   90.00
#
_symmetry.space_group_name_H-M   'P 1'
#
loop_
_entity.id
_entity.type
_entity.pdbx_description
1 polymer ?
#
loop_
_entity_poly.entity_id
_entity_poly.type
_entity_poly.pdbx_seq_one_letter_code
_entity_poly.pdbx_strand_id
1 'polypeptide(L)'
;IIIIRSSILLTESFTTNFNTVLTREKLKKEQIINELTEKLRKVTQQQEKDKALIETLSEDRASVMKEKKHLEEELNRLRSTALVSSAFFTSPLAAADRLASVAAIRDDEHVDSAVEASMVTVHDNVLMSEEKQRILLLERTLHMKEEENKRLSQRLMSQSMSSVSSRHSEKIAIRDFQVGDLVLIILDERHDNYVLFTVGPTLYFLHSESLTALDLKPASGTSRRPWVLGKVMEKEYCQAKKAQNRFKVPLGTKFYRVKAVPWNRKV
;
A
#
# COMPACT_ATOMS: atom_id res chain seq x y z
N ILE A 1 -21.46 27.57 63.77
CA ILE A 1 -20.06 27.08 63.91
C ILE A 1 -19.89 25.63 63.43
N ILE A 2 -20.75 24.67 63.83
CA ILE A 2 -20.62 23.25 63.44
C ILE A 2 -20.81 22.99 61.93
N ILE A 3 -21.78 23.64 61.28
CA ILE A 3 -22.05 23.48 59.84
C ILE A 3 -20.87 23.99 59.00
N ILE A 4 -20.34 25.17 59.34
CA ILE A 4 -19.19 25.77 58.65
C ILE A 4 -17.96 24.87 58.77
N ARG A 5 -17.70 24.30 59.96
CA ARG A 5 -16.60 23.34 60.15
C ARG A 5 -16.77 22.06 59.34
N SER A 6 -17.99 21.53 59.22
CA SER A 6 -18.27 20.34 58.40
C SER A 6 -18.09 20.61 56.90
N SER A 7 -18.52 21.78 56.41
CA SER A 7 -18.33 22.18 55.01
C SER A 7 -16.85 22.35 54.65
N ILE A 8 -16.05 22.96 55.54
CA ILE A 8 -14.60 23.12 55.34
C ILE A 8 -13.89 21.77 55.28
N LEU A 9 -14.21 20.85 56.20
CA LEU A 9 -13.65 19.49 56.21
C LEU A 9 -14.00 18.69 54.95
N LEU A 10 -15.22 18.83 54.42
CA LEU A 10 -15.63 18.20 53.17
C LEU A 10 -14.86 18.74 51.97
N THR A 11 -14.63 20.07 51.91
CA THR A 11 -13.84 20.68 50.84
C THR A 11 -12.37 20.26 50.91
N GLU A 12 -11.75 20.24 52.10
CA GLU A 12 -10.37 19.78 52.28
C GLU A 12 -10.21 18.29 51.92
N SER A 13 -11.17 17.45 52.34
CA SER A 13 -11.20 16.03 52.00
C SER A 13 -11.33 15.80 50.49
N PHE A 14 -12.23 16.54 49.82
CA PHE A 14 -12.41 16.45 48.37
C PHE A 14 -11.16 16.90 47.61
N THR A 15 -10.53 18.00 48.00
CA THR A 15 -9.28 18.47 47.38
C THR A 15 -8.14 17.47 47.53
N THR A 16 -8.05 16.79 48.69
CA THR A 16 -7.03 15.77 48.96
C THR A 16 -7.26 14.53 48.09
N ASN A 17 -8.51 14.11 47.94
CA ASN A 17 -8.88 12.97 47.09
C ASN A 17 -8.58 13.27 45.60
N PHE A 18 -8.94 14.46 45.13
CA PHE A 18 -8.66 14.90 43.76
C PHE A 18 -7.15 14.93 43.46
N ASN A 19 -6.34 15.51 44.35
CA ASN A 19 -4.89 15.56 44.19
C ASN A 19 -4.24 14.17 44.19
N THR A 20 -4.80 13.23 44.96
CA THR A 20 -4.34 11.83 45.00
C THR A 20 -4.63 11.11 43.69
N VAL A 21 -5.85 11.25 43.15
CA VAL A 21 -6.25 10.68 41.86
C VAL A 21 -5.40 11.26 40.73
N LEU A 22 -5.18 12.59 40.74
CA LEU A 22 -4.35 13.28 39.75
C LEU A 22 -2.91 12.76 39.76
N THR A 23 -2.32 12.56 40.94
CA THR A 23 -0.97 12.02 41.09
C THR A 23 -0.88 10.59 40.57
N ARG A 24 -1.88 9.74 40.87
CA ARG A 24 -1.94 8.36 40.37
C ARG A 24 -2.05 8.29 38.85
N GLU A 25 -2.89 9.14 38.26
CA GLU A 25 -3.02 9.20 36.80
C GLU A 25 -1.76 9.76 36.13
N LYS A 26 -1.10 10.75 36.74
CA LYS A 26 0.20 11.26 36.28
C LYS A 26 1.25 10.15 36.25
N LEU A 27 1.36 9.36 37.33
CA LEU A 27 2.30 8.24 37.43
C LEU A 27 2.04 7.18 36.35
N LYS A 28 0.77 6.82 36.11
CA LYS A 28 0.41 5.85 35.05
C LYS A 28 0.82 6.34 33.67
N LYS A 29 0.56 7.63 33.35
CA LYS A 29 0.97 8.22 32.08
C LYS A 29 2.48 8.19 31.91
N GLU A 30 3.22 8.51 32.96
CA GLU A 30 4.68 8.49 32.96
C GLU A 30 5.23 7.07 32.77
N GLN A 31 4.63 6.06 33.39
CA GLN A 31 4.95 4.64 33.14
C GLN A 31 4.73 4.24 31.69
N ILE A 32 3.58 4.60 31.11
CA ILE A 32 3.26 4.30 29.70
C ILE A 32 4.25 4.99 28.76
N ILE A 33 4.59 6.26 29.02
CA ILE A 33 5.57 7.02 28.24
C ILE A 33 6.93 6.31 28.28
N ASN A 34 7.37 5.88 29.46
CA ASN A 34 8.65 5.18 29.61
C ASN A 34 8.64 3.83 28.87
N GLU A 35 7.56 3.06 28.97
CA GLU A 35 7.42 1.78 28.25
C GLU A 35 7.43 1.98 26.72
N LEU A 36 6.71 2.98 26.23
CA LEU A 36 6.68 3.32 24.81
C LEU A 36 8.04 3.83 24.31
N THR A 37 8.74 4.62 25.11
CA THR A 37 10.09 5.12 24.80
C THR A 37 11.10 3.96 24.72
N GLU A 38 11.03 3.02 25.66
CA GLU A 38 11.86 1.81 25.68
C GLU A 38 11.58 0.92 24.46
N LYS A 39 10.31 0.73 24.11
CA LYS A 39 9.89 -0.01 22.91
C LYS A 39 10.39 0.67 21.63
N LEU A 40 10.23 1.99 21.52
CA LEU A 40 10.73 2.76 20.38
C LEU A 40 12.25 2.60 20.24
N ARG A 41 13.00 2.75 21.33
CA ARG A 41 14.46 2.55 21.35
C ARG A 41 14.86 1.16 20.82
N LYS A 42 14.17 0.11 21.27
CA LYS A 42 14.45 -1.27 20.82
C LYS A 42 14.17 -1.46 19.33
N VAL A 43 13.06 -0.91 18.83
CA VAL A 43 12.69 -0.99 17.41
C VAL A 43 13.70 -0.21 16.56
N THR A 44 14.08 1.01 16.95
CA THR A 44 15.08 1.81 16.22
C THR A 44 16.43 1.09 16.17
N GLN A 45 16.88 0.51 17.30
CA GLN A 45 18.13 -0.25 17.33
C GLN A 45 18.09 -1.50 16.44
N GLN A 46 16.94 -2.18 16.38
CA GLN A 46 16.78 -3.32 15.48
C GLN A 46 16.79 -2.87 14.01
N GLN A 47 16.13 -1.75 13.70
CA GLN A 47 16.12 -1.18 12.36
C GLN A 47 17.53 -0.79 11.88
N GLU A 48 18.38 -0.26 12.77
CA GLU A 48 19.78 0.03 12.45
C GLU A 48 20.58 -1.25 12.15
N LYS A 49 20.37 -2.32 12.92
CA LYS A 49 21.01 -3.63 12.67
C LYS A 49 20.56 -4.24 11.36
N ASP A 50 19.26 -4.22 11.08
CA ASP A 50 18.69 -4.75 9.85
C ASP A 50 19.19 -3.96 8.64
N LYS A 51 19.28 -2.62 8.77
CA LYS A 51 19.86 -1.76 7.74
C LYS A 51 21.31 -2.13 7.43
N ALA A 52 22.14 -2.29 8.46
CA ALA A 52 23.55 -2.67 8.29
C ALA A 52 23.68 -4.06 7.63
N LEU A 53 22.84 -5.03 8.04
CA LEU A 53 22.82 -6.36 7.44
C LEU A 53 22.42 -6.32 5.95
N ILE A 54 21.42 -5.53 5.60
CA ILE A 54 21.00 -5.34 4.20
C ILE A 54 22.13 -4.74 3.36
N GLU A 55 22.86 -3.78 3.91
CA GLU A 55 24.01 -3.16 3.24
C GLU A 55 25.10 -4.21 2.94
N THR A 56 25.51 -5.00 3.94
CA THR A 56 26.49 -6.10 3.76
C THR A 56 26.00 -7.12 2.72
N LEU A 57 24.76 -7.59 2.81
CA LEU A 57 24.22 -8.55 1.84
C LEU A 57 24.14 -7.98 0.42
N SER A 58 23.94 -6.67 0.29
CA SER A 58 23.92 -6.00 -1.02
C SER A 58 25.31 -5.92 -1.65
N GLU A 59 26.34 -5.67 -0.84
CA GLU A 59 27.75 -5.68 -1.26
C GLU A 59 28.18 -7.09 -1.68
N ASP A 60 27.86 -8.09 -0.87
CA ASP A 60 28.14 -9.51 -1.17
C ASP A 60 27.47 -9.93 -2.48
N ARG A 61 26.20 -9.58 -2.67
CA ARG A 61 25.47 -9.86 -3.92
C ARG A 61 26.14 -9.20 -5.13
N ALA A 62 26.60 -7.95 -5.00
CA ALA A 62 27.29 -7.25 -6.08
C ALA A 62 28.62 -7.93 -6.44
N SER A 63 29.39 -8.36 -5.44
CA SER A 63 30.64 -9.09 -5.62
C SER A 63 30.41 -10.42 -6.35
N VAL A 64 29.46 -11.23 -5.88
CA VAL A 64 29.09 -12.51 -6.49
C VAL A 64 28.61 -12.33 -7.94
N MET A 65 27.81 -11.30 -8.21
CA MET A 65 27.35 -11.01 -9.58
C MET A 65 28.51 -10.64 -10.52
N LYS A 66 29.51 -9.91 -10.01
CA LYS A 66 30.71 -9.55 -10.77
C LYS A 66 31.58 -10.78 -11.07
N GLU A 67 31.80 -11.64 -10.08
CA GLU A 67 32.54 -12.89 -10.25
C GLU A 67 31.84 -13.83 -11.25
N LYS A 68 30.52 -14.01 -11.11
CA LYS A 68 29.71 -14.78 -12.06
C LYS A 68 29.88 -14.27 -13.49
N LYS A 69 29.77 -12.95 -13.70
CA LYS A 69 29.95 -12.35 -15.03
C LYS A 69 31.34 -12.63 -15.60
N HIS A 70 32.39 -12.49 -14.77
CA HIS A 70 33.75 -12.78 -15.19
C HIS A 70 33.93 -14.26 -15.60
N LEU A 71 33.37 -15.19 -14.83
CA LEU A 71 33.39 -16.62 -15.16
C LEU A 71 32.60 -16.94 -16.44
N GLU A 72 31.47 -16.27 -16.67
CA GLU A 72 30.70 -16.40 -17.93
C GLU A 72 31.49 -15.89 -19.14
N GLU A 73 32.22 -14.78 -19.00
CA GLU A 73 33.10 -14.25 -20.05
C GLU A 73 34.26 -15.21 -20.35
N GLU A 74 34.91 -15.76 -19.33
CA GLU A 74 35.97 -16.77 -19.46
C GLU A 74 35.45 -18.05 -20.13
N LEU A 75 34.26 -18.53 -19.75
CA LEU A 75 33.62 -19.70 -20.37
C LEU A 75 33.31 -19.44 -21.86
N ASN A 76 32.81 -18.25 -22.18
CA ASN A 76 32.51 -17.86 -23.56
C ASN A 76 33.78 -17.72 -24.41
N ARG A 77 34.88 -17.22 -23.82
CA ARG A 77 36.19 -17.17 -24.46
C ARG A 77 36.72 -18.58 -24.74
N LEU A 78 36.67 -19.49 -23.76
CA LEU A 78 37.07 -20.89 -23.96
C LEU A 78 36.27 -21.58 -25.06
N ARG A 79 34.95 -21.37 -25.09
CA ARG A 79 34.07 -21.89 -26.17
C ARG A 79 34.46 -21.34 -27.54
N SER A 80 34.75 -20.05 -27.63
CA SER A 80 35.18 -19.41 -28.89
C SER A 80 36.53 -19.96 -29.36
N THR A 81 37.50 -20.16 -28.46
CA THR A 81 38.81 -20.74 -28.79
C THR A 81 38.70 -22.22 -29.21
N ALA A 82 37.81 -23.00 -28.58
CA ALA A 82 37.58 -24.40 -28.97
C ALA A 82 37.03 -24.55 -30.39
N LEU A 83 36.14 -23.64 -30.83
CA LEU A 83 35.59 -23.62 -32.18
C LEU A 83 36.63 -23.20 -33.24
N VAL A 84 37.59 -22.35 -32.87
CA VAL A 84 38.72 -21.97 -33.74
C VAL A 84 39.74 -23.10 -33.84
N SER A 85 40.02 -23.84 -32.75
CA SER A 85 40.91 -25.01 -32.79
C SER A 85 40.32 -26.22 -33.53
N SER A 86 38.99 -26.34 -33.62
CA SER A 86 38.35 -27.37 -34.46
C SER A 86 38.42 -27.08 -35.96
N ALA A 87 38.77 -25.86 -36.38
CA ALA A 87 39.00 -25.52 -37.79
C ALA A 87 40.40 -25.91 -38.30
N PHE A 88 41.30 -26.38 -37.42
CA PHE A 88 42.67 -26.79 -37.76
C PHE A 88 42.90 -28.30 -37.81
N PHE A 89 41.85 -29.12 -37.72
CA PHE A 89 41.95 -30.57 -37.87
C PHE A 89 41.00 -31.11 -38.92
N THR A 90 41.27 -30.76 -40.19
CA THR A 90 40.92 -31.65 -41.31
C THR A 90 42.20 -32.31 -41.80
N SER A 91 42.39 -33.58 -41.46
CA SER A 91 43.31 -34.47 -42.15
C SER A 91 42.56 -35.78 -42.50
N PRO A 92 42.81 -36.38 -43.68
CA PRO A 92 41.90 -37.34 -44.30
C PRO A 92 42.17 -38.80 -43.88
N LEU A 93 41.06 -39.51 -43.68
CA LEU A 93 40.79 -40.95 -43.85
C LEU A 93 41.90 -42.02 -43.70
N ALA A 94 41.61 -43.04 -42.88
CA ALA A 94 41.49 -44.47 -43.27
C ALA A 94 41.24 -45.34 -42.01
N ALA A 95 40.55 -46.47 -41.99
CA ALA A 95 39.56 -47.16 -42.82
C ALA A 95 39.09 -48.38 -41.98
N ALA A 96 37.79 -48.68 -41.94
CA ALA A 96 37.28 -50.00 -41.58
C ALA A 96 35.84 -50.17 -42.10
N ASP A 97 35.75 -50.77 -43.29
CA ASP A 97 34.73 -51.73 -43.74
C ASP A 97 33.27 -51.56 -43.28
N ARG A 98 32.38 -51.21 -44.23
CA ARG A 98 31.48 -52.22 -44.84
C ARG A 98 30.58 -51.67 -45.97
N LEU A 99 30.71 -52.37 -47.10
CA LEU A 99 29.71 -52.75 -48.11
C LEU A 99 29.41 -51.81 -49.30
N ALA A 100 29.73 -52.37 -50.49
CA ALA A 100 28.96 -52.35 -51.74
C ALA A 100 28.98 -51.01 -52.54
N SER A 101 29.40 -50.89 -53.80
CA SER A 101 29.54 -51.83 -54.92
C SER A 101 30.32 -51.18 -56.08
N VAL A 102 31.19 -51.98 -56.71
CA VAL A 102 31.37 -52.17 -58.17
C VAL A 102 31.82 -51.01 -59.09
N ALA A 103 32.97 -51.27 -59.75
CA ALA A 103 33.47 -50.81 -61.07
C ALA A 103 33.94 -49.35 -61.18
N ALA A 104 35.01 -48.98 -61.91
CA ALA A 104 36.07 -49.66 -62.63
C ALA A 104 37.06 -48.56 -63.10
N ILE A 105 38.36 -48.87 -63.10
CA ILE A 105 39.38 -48.40 -64.08
C ILE A 105 39.85 -46.92 -64.03
N ARG A 106 41.10 -46.78 -63.51
CA ARG A 106 42.31 -46.09 -64.02
C ARG A 106 42.34 -44.59 -64.33
N ASP A 107 43.41 -43.98 -63.78
CA ASP A 107 44.42 -43.05 -64.33
C ASP A 107 43.86 -41.81 -65.07
N ASP A 108 44.16 -40.57 -64.71
CA ASP A 108 45.50 -39.96 -64.76
C ASP A 108 45.37 -38.46 -64.40
N GLU A 109 46.51 -37.83 -64.15
CA GLU A 109 46.73 -36.44 -63.74
C GLU A 109 46.04 -35.36 -64.61
N HIS A 110 45.65 -34.23 -63.99
CA HIS A 110 46.09 -32.86 -64.30
C HIS A 110 45.04 -31.79 -63.89
N VAL A 111 45.50 -30.56 -63.75
CA VAL A 111 45.02 -29.52 -62.83
C VAL A 111 43.96 -28.57 -63.44
N ASP A 112 43.17 -27.98 -62.54
CA ASP A 112 42.46 -26.68 -62.61
C ASP A 112 41.31 -26.46 -63.60
N SER A 113 40.12 -26.14 -63.07
CA SER A 113 39.61 -24.75 -63.00
C SER A 113 38.09 -24.73 -62.73
N ALA A 114 37.70 -24.33 -61.53
CA ALA A 114 36.30 -24.20 -61.12
C ALA A 114 35.84 -22.75 -61.34
N VAL A 115 34.90 -22.56 -62.27
CA VAL A 115 34.20 -21.29 -62.49
C VAL A 115 32.71 -21.50 -62.24
N GLU A 116 32.29 -21.74 -61.00
CA GLU A 116 30.85 -21.69 -60.66
C GLU A 116 30.59 -21.64 -59.15
N ALA A 117 30.70 -20.45 -58.55
CA ALA A 117 30.09 -20.17 -57.24
C ALA A 117 29.96 -18.65 -57.00
N SER A 118 29.42 -17.91 -57.96
CA SER A 118 29.04 -16.51 -57.78
C SER A 118 27.52 -16.41 -57.82
N MET A 119 26.87 -16.57 -56.66
CA MET A 119 25.46 -16.16 -56.48
C MET A 119 24.89 -16.12 -55.04
N VAL A 120 25.60 -16.58 -54.00
CA VAL A 120 24.96 -16.80 -52.67
C VAL A 120 25.16 -15.66 -51.65
N THR A 121 26.11 -14.74 -51.84
CA THR A 121 26.51 -13.77 -50.79
C THR A 121 25.68 -12.48 -50.69
N VAL A 122 24.69 -12.26 -51.57
CA VAL A 122 23.89 -11.02 -51.58
C VAL A 122 22.61 -11.14 -50.73
N HIS A 123 22.08 -12.35 -50.54
CA HIS A 123 20.81 -12.55 -49.82
C HIS A 123 20.94 -12.40 -48.28
N ASP A 124 22.03 -12.89 -47.68
CA ASP A 124 22.24 -12.82 -46.22
C ASP A 124 22.50 -11.38 -45.74
N ASN A 125 23.20 -10.54 -46.51
CA ASN A 125 23.45 -9.15 -46.12
C ASN A 125 22.19 -8.27 -46.14
N VAL A 126 21.19 -8.59 -46.97
CA VAL A 126 19.90 -7.88 -47.03
C VAL A 126 19.01 -8.28 -45.86
N LEU A 127 18.92 -9.57 -45.55
CA LEU A 127 18.11 -10.11 -44.46
C LEU A 127 18.63 -9.67 -43.07
N MET A 128 19.95 -9.57 -42.93
CA MET A 128 20.59 -9.04 -41.71
C MET A 128 20.36 -7.53 -41.49
N SER A 129 19.94 -6.78 -42.52
CA SER A 129 19.53 -5.37 -42.37
C SER A 129 18.12 -5.24 -41.79
N GLU A 130 17.17 -6.05 -42.28
CA GLU A 130 15.78 -6.02 -41.81
C GLU A 130 15.65 -6.50 -40.36
N GLU A 131 16.36 -7.57 -40.00
CA GLU A 131 16.40 -8.10 -38.63
C GLU A 131 16.97 -7.06 -37.65
N LYS A 132 18.08 -6.40 -38.03
CA LYS A 132 18.66 -5.31 -37.22
C LYS A 132 17.73 -4.10 -37.10
N GLN A 133 17.00 -3.75 -38.15
CA GLN A 133 15.99 -2.69 -38.11
C GLN A 133 14.81 -3.06 -37.20
N ARG A 134 14.39 -4.33 -37.19
CA ARG A 134 13.35 -4.85 -36.30
C ARG A 134 13.79 -4.79 -34.83
N ILE A 135 15.03 -5.17 -34.55
CA ILE A 135 15.60 -5.12 -33.20
C ILE A 135 15.62 -3.68 -32.67
N LEU A 136 16.11 -2.71 -33.45
CA LEU A 136 16.12 -1.30 -33.05
C LEU A 136 14.72 -0.73 -32.76
N LEU A 137 13.72 -1.12 -33.56
CA LEU A 137 12.34 -0.70 -33.34
C LEU A 137 11.76 -1.30 -32.05
N LEU A 138 12.05 -2.57 -31.79
CA LEU A 138 11.64 -3.27 -30.58
C LEU A 138 12.31 -2.67 -29.33
N GLU A 139 13.60 -2.34 -29.39
CA GLU A 139 14.32 -1.67 -28.31
C GLU A 139 13.70 -0.29 -27.97
N ARG A 140 13.39 0.51 -29.00
CA ARG A 140 12.70 1.80 -28.80
C ARG A 140 11.31 1.60 -28.17
N THR A 141 10.57 0.58 -28.63
CA THR A 141 9.23 0.29 -28.10
C THR A 141 9.29 -0.19 -26.66
N LEU A 142 10.25 -1.05 -26.33
CA LEU A 142 10.51 -1.55 -24.98
C LEU A 142 10.87 -0.40 -24.04
N HIS A 143 11.78 0.49 -24.46
CA HIS A 143 12.14 1.67 -23.68
C HIS A 143 10.92 2.57 -23.38
N MET A 144 10.09 2.85 -24.39
CA MET A 144 8.86 3.63 -24.16
C MET A 144 7.90 2.91 -23.19
N LYS A 145 7.80 1.58 -23.27
CA LYS A 145 6.95 0.77 -22.37
C LYS A 145 7.51 0.70 -20.94
N GLU A 146 8.82 0.62 -20.78
CA GLU A 146 9.48 0.70 -19.47
C GLU A 146 9.26 2.07 -18.82
N GLU A 147 9.35 3.14 -19.59
CA GLU A 147 9.09 4.50 -19.11
C GLU A 147 7.61 4.70 -18.72
N GLU A 148 6.68 4.18 -19.52
CA GLU A 148 5.25 4.16 -19.20
C GLU A 148 4.98 3.37 -17.91
N ASN A 149 5.58 2.20 -17.76
CA ASN A 149 5.43 1.34 -16.58
C ASN A 149 6.00 2.01 -15.32
N LYS A 150 7.16 2.67 -15.43
CA LYS A 150 7.73 3.48 -14.35
C LYS A 150 6.79 4.62 -13.95
N ARG A 151 6.22 5.33 -14.92
CA ARG A 151 5.24 6.41 -14.68
C ARG A 151 3.98 5.90 -13.99
N LEU A 152 3.45 4.75 -14.41
CA LEU A 152 2.28 4.12 -13.79
C LEU A 152 2.58 3.66 -12.36
N SER A 153 3.73 3.03 -12.14
CA SER A 153 4.19 2.63 -10.82
C SER A 153 4.34 3.82 -9.87
N GLN A 154 4.89 4.94 -10.35
CA GLN A 154 4.98 6.18 -9.57
C GLN A 154 3.59 6.73 -9.19
N ARG A 155 2.63 6.72 -10.13
CA ARG A 155 1.24 7.12 -9.84
C ARG A 155 0.61 6.21 -8.80
N LEU A 156 0.78 4.90 -8.91
CA LEU A 156 0.25 3.93 -7.96
C LEU A 156 0.81 4.14 -6.54
N MET A 157 2.12 4.40 -6.44
CA MET A 157 2.77 4.74 -5.17
C MET A 157 2.22 6.05 -4.58
N SER A 158 2.06 7.08 -5.41
CA SER A 158 1.50 8.37 -4.97
C SER A 158 0.04 8.26 -4.49
N GLN A 159 -0.77 7.45 -5.17
CA GLN A 159 -2.17 7.22 -4.81
C GLN A 159 -2.26 6.41 -3.50
N SER A 160 -1.43 5.39 -3.34
CA SER A 160 -1.40 4.55 -2.12
C SER A 160 -1.07 5.38 -0.87
N MET A 161 -0.10 6.29 -0.95
CA MET A 161 0.31 7.14 0.18
C MET A 161 -0.72 8.24 0.51
N SER A 162 -1.48 8.72 -0.47
CA SER A 162 -2.53 9.73 -0.24
C SER A 162 -3.72 9.19 0.57
N SER A 163 -4.00 7.89 0.47
CA SER A 163 -5.15 7.24 1.12
C SER A 163 -4.95 6.92 2.61
N VAL A 164 -3.70 6.96 3.10
CA VAL A 164 -3.35 6.64 4.49
C VAL A 164 -3.42 7.89 5.38
N SER A 165 -3.16 9.09 4.84
CA SER A 165 -3.17 10.34 5.60
C SER A 165 -4.59 10.82 5.99
N SER A 166 -5.64 10.48 5.23
CA SER A 166 -7.01 10.95 5.50
C SER A 166 -7.80 10.08 6.48
N ARG A 167 -7.39 8.83 6.74
CA ARG A 167 -8.18 7.85 7.51
C ARG A 167 -8.30 8.16 9.02
N HIS A 168 -7.55 9.16 9.50
CA HIS A 168 -7.55 9.63 10.88
C HIS A 168 -7.63 11.15 11.00
N SER A 169 -8.14 11.87 10.01
CA SER A 169 -8.28 13.32 10.19
C SER A 169 -9.26 13.60 11.33
N GLU A 170 -8.80 14.27 12.39
CA GLU A 170 -9.61 14.77 13.51
C GLU A 170 -10.59 15.89 13.08
N LYS A 171 -10.93 15.95 11.78
CA LYS A 171 -11.80 16.93 11.15
C LYS A 171 -13.24 16.44 11.23
N ILE A 172 -14.10 17.28 11.76
CA ILE A 172 -15.53 17.01 11.84
C ILE A 172 -16.13 17.22 10.45
N ALA A 173 -16.77 16.18 9.91
CA ALA A 173 -17.59 16.29 8.71
C ALA A 173 -18.84 17.13 9.01
N ILE A 174 -19.23 17.98 8.07
CA ILE A 174 -20.40 18.89 8.19
C ILE A 174 -21.41 18.71 7.04
N ARG A 175 -21.10 17.83 6.07
CA ARG A 175 -21.92 17.47 4.90
C ARG A 175 -21.54 16.07 4.41
N ASP A 176 -22.42 15.47 3.61
CA ASP A 176 -22.16 14.24 2.83
C ASP A 176 -21.58 13.08 3.66
N PHE A 177 -22.10 12.90 4.87
CA PHE A 177 -21.58 11.93 5.85
C PHE A 177 -21.44 10.52 5.29
N GLN A 178 -20.25 9.95 5.44
CA GLN A 178 -19.92 8.57 5.13
C GLN A 178 -19.66 7.76 6.40
N VAL A 179 -19.69 6.43 6.24
CA VAL A 179 -19.31 5.51 7.32
C VAL A 179 -17.84 5.74 7.66
N GLY A 180 -17.57 5.92 8.95
CA GLY A 180 -16.26 6.24 9.48
C GLY A 180 -15.99 7.73 9.66
N ASP A 181 -16.88 8.61 9.21
CA ASP A 181 -16.71 10.04 9.41
C ASP A 181 -16.89 10.42 10.87
N LEU A 182 -16.08 11.39 11.29
CA LEU A 182 -16.22 12.06 12.57
C LEU A 182 -17.30 13.13 12.45
N VAL A 183 -18.26 13.12 13.38
CA VAL A 183 -19.42 14.03 13.35
C VAL A 183 -19.69 14.64 14.72
N LEU A 184 -20.25 15.85 14.71
CA LEU A 184 -20.79 16.50 15.88
C LEU A 184 -22.28 16.19 15.99
N ILE A 185 -22.69 15.62 17.11
CA ILE A 185 -24.07 15.28 17.41
C ILE A 185 -24.57 16.30 18.43
N ILE A 186 -25.68 16.97 18.11
CA ILE A 186 -26.27 18.03 18.94
C ILE A 186 -27.71 17.68 19.30
N LEU A 187 -28.17 18.13 20.45
CA LEU A 187 -29.59 18.07 20.80
C LEU A 187 -30.35 19.16 20.02
N ASP A 188 -31.32 18.76 19.22
CA ASP A 188 -32.25 19.69 18.57
C ASP A 188 -33.53 19.79 19.39
N GLU A 189 -33.75 20.95 20.01
CA GLU A 189 -34.92 21.23 20.85
C GLU A 189 -36.24 21.23 20.06
N ARG A 190 -36.20 21.55 18.76
CA ARG A 190 -37.40 21.58 17.90
C ARG A 190 -37.95 20.18 17.71
N HIS A 191 -37.05 19.23 17.49
CA HIS A 191 -37.40 17.83 17.28
C HIS A 191 -37.39 17.02 18.58
N ASP A 192 -36.84 17.56 19.68
CA ASP A 192 -36.57 16.87 20.95
C ASP A 192 -35.77 15.57 20.76
N ASN A 193 -34.84 15.59 19.79
CA ASN A 193 -34.02 14.46 19.37
C ASN A 193 -32.59 14.92 19.10
N TYR A 194 -31.64 13.99 19.19
CA TYR A 194 -30.27 14.25 18.78
C TYR A 194 -30.13 14.17 17.25
N VAL A 195 -29.46 15.14 16.66
CA VAL A 195 -29.20 15.24 15.22
C VAL A 195 -27.72 15.50 14.97
N LEU A 196 -27.21 15.09 13.80
CA LEU A 196 -25.87 15.50 13.38
C LEU A 196 -25.90 16.95 12.94
N PHE A 197 -24.89 17.72 13.36
CA PHE A 197 -24.67 19.06 12.86
C PHE A 197 -24.33 19.01 11.37
N THR A 198 -25.18 19.64 10.56
CA THR A 198 -25.04 19.71 9.10
C THR A 198 -25.30 21.13 8.65
N VAL A 199 -24.57 21.57 7.62
CA VAL A 199 -24.86 22.84 6.92
C VAL A 199 -25.82 22.66 5.74
N GLY A 200 -26.25 21.42 5.47
CA GLY A 200 -27.21 21.09 4.42
C GLY A 200 -28.67 21.15 4.88
N PRO A 201 -29.65 21.13 3.94
CA PRO A 201 -31.07 21.13 4.26
C PRO A 201 -31.58 19.76 4.77
N THR A 202 -30.78 18.70 4.58
CA THR A 202 -31.15 17.33 4.95
C THR A 202 -30.89 17.08 6.43
N LEU A 203 -31.89 16.54 7.13
CA LEU A 203 -31.80 16.17 8.53
C LEU A 203 -31.18 14.78 8.72
N TYR A 204 -30.37 14.65 9.78
CA TYR A 204 -29.68 13.42 10.15
C TYR A 204 -29.95 13.11 11.62
N PHE A 205 -30.96 12.28 11.89
CA PHE A 205 -31.34 11.90 13.25
C PHE A 205 -30.46 10.78 13.79
N LEU A 206 -30.05 10.89 15.05
CA LEU A 206 -29.35 9.81 15.73
C LEU A 206 -30.32 8.66 16.04
N HIS A 207 -29.86 7.42 15.82
CA HIS A 207 -30.60 6.22 16.15
C HIS A 207 -30.67 6.01 17.68
N SER A 208 -31.79 5.48 18.19
CA SER A 208 -31.99 5.24 19.62
C SER A 208 -30.99 4.27 20.24
N GLU A 209 -30.56 3.24 19.47
CA GLU A 209 -29.51 2.29 19.88
C GLU A 209 -28.16 2.97 20.17
N SER A 210 -27.86 4.09 19.50
CA SER A 210 -26.62 4.82 19.68
C SER A 210 -26.63 5.73 20.91
N LEU A 211 -27.80 6.00 21.50
CA LEU A 211 -27.92 6.89 22.66
C LEU A 211 -27.16 6.33 23.86
N THR A 212 -27.37 5.05 24.18
CA THR A 212 -26.70 4.39 25.31
C THR A 212 -25.19 4.35 25.12
N ALA A 213 -24.71 4.07 23.90
CA ALA A 213 -23.29 4.03 23.61
C ALA A 213 -22.61 5.40 23.74
N LEU A 214 -23.33 6.49 23.45
CA LEU A 214 -22.83 7.87 23.52
C LEU A 214 -23.08 8.56 24.88
N ASP A 215 -23.57 7.81 25.87
CA ASP A 215 -24.01 8.33 27.17
C ASP A 215 -25.06 9.45 27.07
N LEU A 216 -25.94 9.37 26.07
CA LEU A 216 -27.03 10.32 25.83
C LEU A 216 -28.36 9.80 26.37
N LYS A 217 -29.16 10.71 26.95
CA LYS A 217 -30.47 10.37 27.52
C LYS A 217 -31.62 10.76 26.58
N PRO A 218 -32.64 9.89 26.38
CA PRO A 218 -33.78 10.17 25.50
C PRO A 218 -34.89 11.02 26.13
N ALA A 219 -34.94 11.20 27.47
CA ALA A 219 -36.07 11.81 28.18
C ALA A 219 -35.80 13.23 28.71
N SER A 220 -36.81 14.10 28.70
CA SER A 220 -36.71 15.58 28.89
C SER A 220 -36.64 16.05 30.35
N GLY A 221 -36.21 15.18 31.30
CA GLY A 221 -36.32 15.45 32.74
C GLY A 221 -35.01 15.55 33.51
N THR A 222 -33.88 15.21 32.90
CA THR A 222 -32.54 15.39 33.52
C THR A 222 -31.64 16.15 32.56
N SER A 223 -30.65 16.88 33.08
CA SER A 223 -29.63 17.59 32.30
C SER A 223 -29.16 16.73 31.12
N ARG A 224 -29.69 17.03 29.92
CA ARG A 224 -29.32 16.36 28.68
C ARG A 224 -28.01 16.99 28.22
N ARG A 225 -27.07 16.15 27.84
CA ARG A 225 -25.81 16.62 27.27
C ARG A 225 -26.13 17.37 25.97
N PRO A 226 -25.72 18.64 25.81
CA PRO A 226 -26.14 19.45 24.65
C PRO A 226 -25.51 18.94 23.35
N TRP A 227 -24.31 18.37 23.41
CA TRP A 227 -23.61 17.84 22.25
C TRP A 227 -22.58 16.78 22.64
N VAL A 228 -22.24 15.91 21.68
CA VAL A 228 -21.20 14.89 21.78
C VAL A 228 -20.56 14.64 20.42
N LEU A 229 -19.29 14.21 20.42
CA LEU A 229 -18.62 13.76 19.20
C LEU A 229 -18.81 12.24 19.03
N GLY A 230 -19.10 11.84 17.80
CA GLY A 230 -19.28 10.43 17.46
C GLY A 230 -18.68 10.09 16.10
N LYS A 231 -18.48 8.80 15.87
CA LYS A 231 -18.08 8.27 14.56
C LYS A 231 -19.28 7.57 13.91
N VAL A 232 -19.58 7.92 12.67
CA VAL A 232 -20.69 7.33 11.91
C VAL A 232 -20.39 5.86 11.63
N MET A 233 -21.33 4.99 11.98
CA MET A 233 -21.25 3.54 11.73
C MET A 233 -22.16 3.13 10.58
N GLU A 234 -23.40 3.61 10.58
CA GLU A 234 -24.40 3.25 9.59
C GLU A 234 -25.29 4.46 9.30
N LYS A 235 -25.78 4.58 8.06
CA LYS A 235 -26.79 5.56 7.67
C LYS A 235 -27.91 4.89 6.89
N GLU A 236 -29.14 5.19 7.27
CA GLU A 236 -30.36 4.70 6.63
C GLU A 236 -31.14 5.88 6.09
N TYR A 237 -31.65 5.77 4.86
CA TYR A 237 -32.53 6.78 4.29
C TYR A 237 -33.98 6.49 4.67
N CYS A 238 -34.66 7.50 5.23
CA CYS A 238 -36.01 7.38 5.75
C CYS A 238 -36.92 8.45 5.17
N GLN A 239 -38.22 8.15 5.16
CA GLN A 239 -39.27 9.11 4.81
C GLN A 239 -40.40 9.07 5.85
N ALA A 240 -40.84 10.24 6.30
CA ALA A 240 -41.94 10.36 7.24
C ALA A 240 -43.26 9.94 6.60
N LYS A 241 -43.80 8.79 7.01
CA LYS A 241 -45.10 8.28 6.51
C LYS A 241 -46.31 8.82 7.27
N LYS A 242 -46.11 9.42 8.45
CA LYS A 242 -47.16 9.92 9.34
C LYS A 242 -46.90 11.40 9.67
N ALA A 243 -47.95 12.22 9.70
CA ALA A 243 -47.85 13.63 10.07
C ALA A 243 -47.44 13.78 11.54
N GLN A 244 -48.02 12.97 12.43
CA GLN A 244 -47.57 12.84 13.82
C GLN A 244 -46.55 11.70 13.91
N ASN A 245 -45.26 12.05 13.98
CA ASN A 245 -44.18 11.10 14.12
C ASN A 245 -43.21 11.51 15.23
N ARG A 246 -42.44 10.54 15.73
CA ARG A 246 -41.46 10.73 16.83
C ARG A 246 -40.33 11.71 16.51
N PHE A 247 -40.12 12.04 15.25
CA PHE A 247 -39.11 13.01 14.80
C PHE A 247 -39.68 14.42 14.68
N LYS A 248 -41.00 14.61 14.89
CA LYS A 248 -41.71 15.89 14.78
C LYS A 248 -41.45 16.61 13.46
N VAL A 249 -41.35 15.85 12.36
CA VAL A 249 -41.19 16.39 11.00
C VAL A 249 -42.50 16.30 10.21
N PRO A 250 -42.75 17.15 9.21
CA PRO A 250 -43.93 17.04 8.34
C PRO A 250 -44.01 15.70 7.60
N LEU A 251 -45.23 15.27 7.24
CA LEU A 251 -45.45 14.09 6.41
C LEU A 251 -44.74 14.24 5.05
N GLY A 252 -44.11 13.17 4.57
CA GLY A 252 -43.36 13.16 3.32
C GLY A 252 -41.91 13.63 3.43
N THR A 253 -41.51 14.24 4.57
CA THR A 253 -40.13 14.68 4.80
C THR A 253 -39.15 13.51 4.70
N LYS A 254 -38.08 13.72 3.93
CA LYS A 254 -36.99 12.78 3.72
C LYS A 254 -35.82 13.15 4.63
N PHE A 255 -35.27 12.18 5.34
CA PHE A 255 -34.18 12.38 6.29
C PHE A 255 -33.32 11.12 6.40
N TYR A 256 -32.16 11.23 7.03
CA TYR A 256 -31.33 10.07 7.37
C TYR A 256 -31.46 9.73 8.84
N ARG A 257 -31.40 8.44 9.14
CA ARG A 257 -31.24 7.91 10.50
C ARG A 257 -29.85 7.28 10.60
N VAL A 258 -29.06 7.76 11.55
CA VAL A 258 -27.62 7.46 11.64
C VAL A 258 -27.32 6.72 12.94
N LYS A 259 -26.61 5.60 12.85
CA LYS A 259 -25.97 4.98 14.02
C LYS A 259 -24.56 5.53 14.16
N ALA A 260 -24.22 5.93 15.37
CA ALA A 260 -22.89 6.40 15.72
C ALA A 260 -22.38 5.74 17.00
N VAL A 261 -21.06 5.71 17.15
CA VAL A 261 -20.36 5.26 18.36
C VAL A 261 -19.56 6.42 18.95
N PRO A 262 -19.34 6.45 20.27
CA PRO A 262 -18.51 7.48 20.90
C PRO A 262 -17.12 7.51 20.29
N TRP A 263 -16.66 8.73 19.98
CA TRP A 263 -15.28 8.92 19.60
C TRP A 263 -14.40 8.91 20.84
N ASN A 264 -13.84 7.75 21.15
CA ASN A 264 -12.80 7.63 22.16
C ASN A 264 -11.45 8.02 21.56
N ARG A 265 -10.94 9.19 21.93
CA ARG A 265 -9.52 9.48 21.83
C ARG A 265 -8.85 8.62 22.90
N LYS A 266 -8.37 7.42 22.54
CA LYS A 266 -7.38 6.74 23.38
C LYS A 266 -6.15 7.66 23.37
N VAL A 267 -6.06 8.50 24.40
CA VAL A 267 -4.91 9.33 24.74
C VAL A 267 -3.98 8.48 25.59
#